data_AF-A0A934H917-F1
#
_entry.id   AF-A0A934H917-F1
#
_cell.length_a   1.000
_cell.length_b   1.000
_cell.length_c   1.000
_cell.angle_alpha   90.00
_cell.angle_beta   90.00
_cell.angle_gamma   90.00
#
_symmetry.space_group_name_H-M   'P 1'
#
loop_
_entity.id
_entity.type
_entity.pdbx_description
1 polymer ?
#
loop_
_entity_poly.entity_id
_entity_poly.type
_entity_poly.pdbx_seq_one_letter_code
_entity_poly.pdbx_strand_id
1 'polypeptide(L)' 'MDELKDKRIFIIEDDVTNMAVYTATLQRSGGTIIRDFRNLDSIQMLRNHLPIDVILLDLMLRYRINGYELYD' A
#
# COMPACT_ATOMS: atom_id res chain seq x y z
N MET A 1 -13.32 -16.17 -5.93
CA MET A 1 -14.03 -15.51 -4.83
C MET A 1 -13.60 -14.06 -4.88
N ASP A 2 -14.56 -13.13 -4.82
CA ASP A 2 -14.28 -11.69 -4.83
C ASP A 2 -14.32 -11.18 -3.39
N GLU A 3 -13.51 -11.74 -2.48
CA GLU A 3 -13.59 -11.40 -1.05
C GLU A 3 -13.26 -9.93 -0.77
N LEU A 4 -12.50 -9.29 -1.66
CA LEU A 4 -12.08 -7.90 -1.57
C LEU A 4 -12.76 -7.02 -2.62
N LYS A 5 -13.92 -7.45 -3.15
CA LYS A 5 -14.69 -6.64 -4.09
C LYS A 5 -14.92 -5.23 -3.55
N ASP A 6 -14.69 -4.24 -4.42
CA ASP A 6 -14.85 -2.82 -4.14
C ASP A 6 -13.94 -2.28 -3.01
N LYS A 7 -12.97 -3.05 -2.53
CA LYS A 7 -11.99 -2.61 -1.53
C LYS A 7 -10.83 -1.88 -2.16
N ARG A 8 -10.52 -0.69 -1.65
CA ARG A 8 -9.38 0.14 -2.05
C ARG A 8 -8.26 -0.05 -1.03
N ILE A 9 -7.15 -0.62 -1.48
CA ILE A 9 -6.03 -1.02 -0.63
C ILE A 9 -4.81 -0.19 -1.01
N PHE A 10 -4.22 0.49 -0.03
CA PHE A 10 -2.98 1.23 -0.18
C PHE A 10 -1.81 0.41 0.34
N ILE A 11 -0.74 0.25 -0.45
CA ILE A 11 0.43 -0.54 -0.07
C ILE A 11 1.69 0.32 -0.07
N ILE A 12 2.44 0.25 1.04
CA ILE A 12 3.77 0.83 1.21
C ILE A 12 4.72 -0.33 1.53
N GLU A 13 5.61 -0.63 0.59
CA GLU A 13 6.53 -1.78 0.62
C GLU A 13 7.71 -1.44 -0.31
N ASP A 14 8.94 -1.64 0.16
CA ASP A 14 10.16 -1.26 -0.56
C ASP A 14 10.80 -2.45 -1.30
N ASP A 15 10.44 -3.67 -0.95
CA ASP A 15 10.80 -4.86 -1.69
C ASP A 15 9.87 -5.10 -2.88
N VAL A 16 10.45 -5.03 -4.08
CA VAL A 16 9.73 -5.18 -5.35
C VAL A 16 9.09 -6.56 -5.51
N THR A 17 9.63 -7.59 -4.87
CA THR A 17 9.10 -8.97 -4.94
C THR A 17 7.86 -9.08 -4.08
N ASN A 18 7.93 -8.61 -2.84
CA ASN A 18 6.77 -8.55 -1.95
C ASN A 18 5.64 -7.73 -2.56
N MET A 19 5.96 -6.53 -3.08
CA MET A 19 4.99 -5.65 -3.74
C MET A 19 4.27 -6.36 -4.89
N ALA A 20 5.00 -7.12 -5.72
CA ALA A 20 4.41 -7.87 -6.83
C ALA A 20 3.49 -9.00 -6.34
N VAL A 21 3.91 -9.75 -5.31
CA VAL A 21 3.11 -10.83 -4.71
C VAL A 21 1.82 -10.29 -4.09
N TYR A 22 1.91 -9.21 -3.30
CA TYR A 22 0.74 -8.59 -2.67
C TYR A 22 -0.24 -8.06 -3.71
N THR A 23 0.26 -7.32 -4.70
CA THR A 23 -0.56 -6.78 -5.79
C THR A 23 -1.31 -7.89 -6.50
N ALA A 24 -0.61 -8.93 -6.96
CA ALA A 24 -1.21 -10.03 -7.71
C ALA A 24 -2.24 -10.82 -6.89
N THR A 25 -1.97 -11.03 -5.60
CA THR A 25 -2.87 -11.78 -4.70
C THR A 25 -4.14 -10.99 -4.42
N LEU A 26 -4.02 -9.72 -4.04
CA LEU A 26 -5.16 -8.89 -3.64
C LEU A 26 -6.03 -8.50 -4.84
N GLN A 27 -5.43 -8.27 -6.02
CA GLN A 27 -6.18 -8.05 -7.25
C GLN A 27 -6.99 -9.28 -7.66
N ARG A 28 -6.44 -10.49 -7.47
CA ARG A 28 -7.15 -11.74 -7.77
C ARG A 28 -8.39 -11.96 -6.89
N SER A 29 -8.37 -11.42 -5.68
CA SER A 29 -9.53 -11.38 -4.76
C SER A 29 -10.47 -10.20 -5.02
N GLY A 30 -10.26 -9.40 -6.08
CA GLY A 30 -11.16 -8.31 -6.49
C GLY A 30 -10.82 -6.92 -5.92
N GLY A 31 -9.69 -6.77 -5.24
CA GLY A 31 -9.26 -5.50 -4.66
C GLY A 31 -8.67 -4.51 -5.67
N THR A 32 -8.92 -3.22 -5.46
CA THR A 32 -8.27 -2.11 -6.17
C THR A 32 -7.00 -1.70 -5.42
N ILE A 33 -5.84 -1.84 -6.05
CA ILE A 33 -4.54 -1.62 -5.38
C ILE A 33 -3.93 -0.29 -5.80
N ILE A 34 -3.55 0.51 -4.80
CA ILE A 34 -2.78 1.75 -4.93
C ILE A 34 -1.44 1.52 -4.24
N ARG A 35 -0.34 1.83 -4.93
CA ARG A 35 1.01 1.46 -4.49
C ARG A 35 1.90 2.69 -4.46
N ASP A 36 2.58 2.91 -3.35
CA ASP A 36 3.69 3.86 -3.34
C ASP A 36 4.98 3.17 -3.81
N PHE A 37 5.64 3.77 -4.79
CA PHE A 37 6.90 3.29 -5.35
C PHE A 37 8.11 4.12 -4.93
N ARG A 38 7.89 5.30 -4.34
CA ARG A 38 8.93 6.34 -4.21
C ARG A 38 9.23 6.75 -2.78
N ASN A 39 8.47 6.28 -1.79
CA ASN A 39 8.68 6.50 -0.34
C ASN A 39 8.93 7.97 0.08
N LEU A 40 8.69 8.95 -0.79
CA LEU A 40 9.03 10.36 -0.57
C LEU A 40 7.79 11.19 -0.24
N ASP A 41 6.59 10.71 -0.53
CA ASP A 41 5.35 11.43 -0.25
C ASP A 41 4.12 10.50 -0.13
N SER A 42 4.27 9.42 0.64
CA SER A 42 3.24 8.39 0.81
C SER A 42 1.94 8.95 1.39
N ILE A 43 2.03 9.94 2.29
CA ILE A 43 0.87 10.58 2.92
C ILE A 43 0.09 11.43 1.94
N GLN A 44 0.74 12.26 1.12
CA GLN A 44 0.01 13.02 0.11
C GLN A 44 -0.63 12.08 -0.92
N MET A 45 0.08 11.02 -1.31
CA MET A 45 -0.48 10.01 -2.20
C MET A 45 -1.69 9.32 -1.57
N LEU A 46 -1.64 8.93 -0.30
CA LEU A 46 -2.77 8.37 0.44
C LEU A 46 -3.97 9.33 0.44
N ARG A 47 -3.75 10.60 0.82
CA ARG A 47 -4.79 11.65 0.85
C ARG A 47 -5.47 11.84 -0.51
N ASN A 48 -4.69 11.82 -1.59
CA ASN A 48 -5.20 11.98 -2.96
C ASN A 48 -6.05 10.79 -3.43
N HIS A 49 -5.93 9.63 -2.78
CA HIS A 49 -6.62 8.40 -3.18
C HIS A 49 -7.71 7.95 -2.21
N LEU A 50 -8.03 8.76 -1.18
CA LEU A 50 -9.17 8.51 -0.30
C LEU A 50 -10.49 8.39 -1.09
N PRO A 51 -11.44 7.55 -0.65
CA PRO A 51 -11.36 6.70 0.55
C PRO A 51 -10.46 5.47 0.33
N ILE A 52 -9.86 4.97 1.42
CA ILE A 52 -9.07 3.74 1.47
C ILE A 52 -9.67 2.86 2.57
N ASP A 53 -9.90 1.59 2.28
CA ASP A 53 -10.46 0.63 3.24
C ASP A 53 -9.37 0.04 4.15
N VAL A 54 -8.18 -0.23 3.58
CA VAL A 54 -7.07 -0.88 4.26
C VAL A 54 -5.74 -0.30 3.77
N ILE A 55 -4.81 -0.11 4.71
CA ILE A 55 -3.41 0.20 4.43
C ILE A 55 -2.56 -1.00 4.83
N LEU A 56 -1.73 -1.49 3.90
CA LEU A 56 -0.67 -2.43 4.17
C LEU A 56 0.65 -1.65 4.18
N LEU A 57 1.23 -1.51 5.37
CA LEU A 57 2.43 -0.73 5.61
C LEU A 57 3.52 -1.65 6.14
N ASP A 58 4.61 -1.82 5.38
CA ASP A 58 5.83 -2.41 5.94
C ASP A 58 6.46 -1.41 6.93
N LEU A 59 6.88 -1.93 8.08
CA LEU A 59 7.53 -1.16 9.14
C LEU A 59 9.02 -0.96 8.84
N MET A 60 9.65 -1.88 8.11
CA MET A 60 11.08 -1.85 7.82
C MET A 60 11.37 -1.35 6.40
N LEU A 61 11.09 -0.07 6.16
CA LEU A 61 11.42 0.57 4.88
C LEU A 61 12.92 0.94 4.81
N ARG A 62 13.58 0.67 3.68
CA ARG A 62 14.95 1.14 3.43
C ARG A 62 14.99 2.68 3.32
N TYR A 63 16.09 3.27 3.81
CA TYR A 63 16.47 4.69 3.69
C TYR A 63 15.68 5.73 4.52
N ARG A 64 15.86 5.66 5.85
CA ARG A 64 15.68 6.78 6.82
C ARG A 64 14.28 7.34 7.02
N ILE A 65 13.24 6.77 6.43
CA ILE A 65 11.86 6.97 6.86
C ILE A 65 11.40 5.65 7.46
N ASN A 66 11.21 5.60 8.77
CA ASN A 66 10.60 4.43 9.40
C ASN A 66 9.07 4.52 9.23
N GLY A 67 8.36 3.39 9.15
CA GLY A 67 6.90 3.40 8.96
C GLY A 67 6.12 4.13 10.06
N TYR A 68 6.74 4.46 11.19
CA TYR A 68 6.11 5.21 12.28
C TYR A 68 6.03 6.71 12.01
N GLU A 69 6.91 7.29 11.21
CA GLU A 69 6.86 8.71 10.81
C GLU A 69 5.67 9.05 9.92
N LEU A 70 5.02 8.04 9.33
CA LEU A 70 3.77 8.21 8.56
C LEU A 70 2.54 8.38 9.46
N TYR A 71 2.65 8.08 10.75
CA TYR A 71 1.52 8.13 11.68
C TYR A 71 1.33 9.51 12.31
N ASP A 72 2.40 10.32 12.42
CA ASP A 72 2.36 11.71 12.90
C ASP A 72 1.90 12.70 11.81
#